data_AF-A0A833WL61-F1
#
_entry.id   AF-A0A833WL61-F1
#
_cell.length_a   1.000
_cell.length_b   1.000
_cell.length_c   1.000
_cell.angle_alpha   90.00
_cell.angle_beta   90.00
_cell.angle_gamma   90.00
#
_symmetry.space_group_name_H-M   'P 1'
#
loop_
_entity.id
_entity.type
_entity.pdbx_description
1 polymer ?
#
loop_
_entity_poly.entity_id
_entity_poly.type
_entity_poly.pdbx_seq_one_letter_code
_entity_poly.pdbx_strand_id
1 'polypeptide(L)'
;MVTWARELVIGDPYPHVPVYCDKQGTIAVIANSGNTSRVRHMAKHARFINAYIQEKALDVMCVPGADNLADVFTKALGPAEFERQRED
;
A
#
# COMPACT_ATOMS: atom_id res chain seq x y z
N MET A 1 21.38 16.24 0.84
CA MET A 1 22.22 16.29 2.07
C MET A 1 21.36 16.42 3.33
N VAL A 2 20.50 15.44 3.64
CA VAL A 2 19.77 15.39 4.93
C VAL A 2 19.50 13.95 5.42
N THR A 3 20.07 12.94 4.77
CA THR A 3 19.79 11.52 5.07
C THR A 3 20.43 11.08 6.38
N TRP A 4 21.64 11.57 6.69
CA TRP A 4 22.40 11.18 7.89
C TRP A 4 21.70 11.52 9.22
N ALA A 5 20.92 12.61 9.26
CA ALA A 5 20.24 13.03 10.49
C ALA A 5 18.97 12.21 10.78
N ARG A 6 18.35 11.58 9.76
CA ARG A 6 17.14 10.75 9.93
C ARG A 6 17.45 9.38 10.53
N GLU A 7 18.57 8.77 10.12
CA GLU A 7 19.03 7.48 10.66
C GLU A 7 19.42 7.55 12.14
N LEU A 8 20.05 8.66 12.56
CA LEU A 8 20.60 8.80 13.90
C LEU A 8 19.53 8.97 14.99
N VAL A 9 18.36 9.53 14.66
CA VAL A 9 17.34 9.94 15.64
C VAL A 9 16.21 8.91 15.79
N ILE A 10 15.91 8.12 14.75
CA ILE A 10 14.70 7.28 14.70
C ILE A 10 15.01 5.78 14.89
N GLY A 11 16.28 5.36 14.78
CA GLY A 11 16.60 3.94 14.55
C GLY A 11 16.33 3.56 13.10
N ASP A 12 16.46 2.26 12.74
CA ASP A 12 16.34 1.75 11.37
C ASP A 12 15.23 2.50 10.58
N PRO A 13 15.59 3.34 9.59
CA PRO A 13 14.70 4.38 9.07
C PRO A 13 13.49 3.81 8.32
N TYR A 14 13.49 2.51 8.01
CA TYR A 14 12.41 1.83 7.33
C TYR A 14 12.23 0.41 7.88
N PRO A 15 11.47 0.22 8.97
CA PRO A 15 10.94 -1.11 9.24
C PRO A 15 10.20 -1.55 7.98
N HIS A 16 10.53 -2.71 7.45
CA HIS A 16 9.90 -3.27 6.26
C HIS A 16 8.37 -3.34 6.49
N VAL A 17 7.61 -2.40 5.94
CA VAL A 17 6.16 -2.31 6.18
C VAL A 17 5.41 -3.08 5.09
N PRO A 18 4.75 -4.21 5.41
CA PRO A 18 3.85 -4.86 4.47
C PRO A 18 2.57 -4.04 4.33
N VAL A 19 2.17 -3.78 3.09
CA VAL A 19 0.92 -3.14 2.72
C VAL A 19 0.10 -4.13 1.90
N TYR A 20 -1.08 -4.47 2.40
CA TYR A 20 -1.98 -5.40 1.73
C TYR A 20 -2.96 -4.65 0.83
N CYS A 21 -3.21 -5.19 -0.37
CA CYS A 21 -4.14 -4.63 -1.34
C CYS A 21 -4.92 -5.74 -2.05
N ASP A 22 -6.24 -5.60 -2.12
CA ASP A 22 -7.12 -6.53 -2.83
C ASP A 22 -7.17 -6.30 -4.35
N LYS A 23 -6.86 -5.08 -4.79
CA LYS A 23 -6.96 -4.66 -6.19
C LYS A 23 -5.67 -4.90 -6.94
N GLN A 24 -5.59 -6.02 -7.65
CA GLN A 24 -4.49 -6.34 -8.56
C GLN A 24 -4.21 -5.24 -9.60
N GLY A 25 -5.25 -4.55 -10.08
CA GLY A 25 -5.09 -3.42 -10.99
C GLY A 25 -4.27 -2.28 -10.37
N THR A 26 -4.46 -2.00 -9.08
CA THR A 26 -3.66 -0.99 -8.35
C THR A 26 -2.20 -1.41 -8.27
N ILE A 27 -1.93 -2.68 -7.94
CA ILE A 27 -0.58 -3.23 -7.86
C ILE A 27 0.12 -3.12 -9.23
N ALA A 28 -0.57 -3.47 -10.32
CA ALA A 28 -0.04 -3.33 -11.68
C ALA A 28 0.26 -1.87 -12.05
N VAL A 29 -0.59 -0.92 -11.62
CA VAL A 29 -0.36 0.51 -11.83
C VAL A 29 0.87 0.99 -11.08
N ILE A 30 1.08 0.56 -9.83
CA ILE A 30 2.27 0.87 -9.03
C ILE A 30 3.52 0.30 -9.69
N ALA A 31 3.50 -0.98 -10.09
CA ALA A 31 4.60 -1.65 -10.76
C ALA A 31 5.01 -0.93 -12.06
N ASN A 32 4.04 -0.45 -12.84
CA ASN A 32 4.30 0.34 -14.04
C ASN A 32 4.50 1.85 -13.77
N SER A 33 4.58 2.28 -12.51
CA SER A 33 4.74 3.70 -12.13
C SER A 33 3.71 4.64 -12.77
N GLY A 34 2.49 4.12 -13.02
CA GLY A 34 1.40 4.82 -13.70
C GLY A 34 1.69 5.21 -15.15
N ASN A 35 2.59 4.52 -15.86
CA ASN A 35 3.02 4.86 -17.22
C ASN A 35 1.99 4.52 -18.33
N THR A 36 0.73 4.28 -17.97
CA THR A 36 -0.35 4.04 -18.92
C THR A 36 -1.24 5.29 -19.03
N SER A 37 -1.61 5.68 -20.25
CA SER A 37 -2.42 6.88 -20.53
C SER A 37 -3.71 6.93 -19.70
N ARG A 38 -4.38 5.79 -19.51
CA ARG A 38 -5.62 5.65 -18.72
C ARG A 38 -5.50 6.02 -17.24
N VAL A 39 -4.30 5.93 -16.66
CA VAL A 39 -4.05 6.17 -15.22
C VAL A 39 -3.05 7.30 -14.96
N ARG A 40 -2.82 8.17 -15.95
CA ARG A 40 -1.89 9.30 -15.83
C ARG A 40 -2.18 10.18 -14.61
N HIS A 41 -3.45 10.38 -14.28
CA HIS A 41 -3.88 11.16 -13.12
C HIS A 41 -3.41 10.57 -11.78
N MET A 42 -3.12 9.26 -11.73
CA MET A 42 -2.58 8.55 -10.56
C MET A 42 -1.06 8.34 -10.61
N ALA A 43 -0.37 8.74 -11.69
CA ALA A 43 1.04 8.43 -11.89
C ALA A 43 1.96 8.99 -10.80
N LYS A 44 1.62 10.15 -10.23
CA LYS A 44 2.37 10.73 -9.11
C LYS A 44 2.34 9.81 -7.88
N HIS A 45 1.17 9.28 -7.54
CA HIS A 45 1.00 8.37 -6.40
C HIS A 45 1.69 7.02 -6.66
N ALA A 46 1.53 6.47 -7.86
CA ALA A 46 2.18 5.22 -8.26
C ALA A 46 3.71 5.32 -8.17
N ARG A 47 4.30 6.41 -8.66
CA ARG A 47 5.75 6.66 -8.56
C ARG A 47 6.23 6.84 -7.13
N PHE A 48 5.45 7.54 -6.31
CA PHE A 48 5.77 7.73 -4.90
C PHE A 48 5.85 6.38 -4.18
N ILE A 49 4.82 5.54 -4.29
CA ILE A 49 4.81 4.21 -3.68
C ILE A 49 5.94 3.34 -4.24
N ASN A 50 6.13 3.34 -5.56
CA ASN A 50 7.18 2.54 -6.19
C ASN A 50 8.58 2.96 -5.71
N ALA A 51 8.83 4.24 -5.42
CA ALA A 51 10.11 4.67 -4.85
C ALA A 51 10.41 3.99 -3.50
N TYR A 52 9.43 3.90 -2.60
CA TYR A 52 9.60 3.18 -1.32
C TYR A 52 9.78 1.67 -1.50
N ILE A 53 9.12 1.08 -2.51
CA ILE A 53 9.34 -0.33 -2.85
C ILE A 53 10.78 -0.55 -3.34
N GLN A 54 11.30 0.32 -4.21
CA GLN A 54 12.68 0.22 -4.69
C GLN A 54 13.71 0.43 -3.56
N GLU A 55 13.40 1.29 -2.59
CA GLU A 55 14.19 1.49 -1.37
C GLU A 55 14.04 0.33 -0.36
N LYS A 56 13.22 -0.69 -0.67
CA LYS A 56 12.88 -1.82 0.22
C LYS A 56 12.27 -1.39 1.56
N ALA A 57 11.73 -0.17 1.60
CA ALA A 57 11.05 0.39 2.75
C ALA A 57 9.60 -0.10 2.88
N LEU A 58 9.03 -0.55 1.76
CA LEU A 58 7.62 -0.94 1.65
C LEU A 58 7.49 -2.17 0.77
N ASP A 59 6.65 -3.11 1.18
CA ASP A 59 6.27 -4.27 0.37
C ASP A 59 4.76 -4.25 0.11
N VAL A 60 4.34 -4.48 -1.13
CA VAL A 60 2.92 -4.47 -1.51
C VAL A 60 2.49 -5.88 -1.85
N MET A 61 1.66 -6.46 -0.99
CA MET A 61 1.16 -7.83 -1.12
C MET A 61 -0.29 -7.83 -1.58
N CYS A 62 -0.62 -8.77 -2.46
CA CYS A 62 -2.02 -9.01 -2.82
C CYS A 62 -2.70 -9.85 -1.74
N VAL A 63 -3.90 -9.44 -1.32
CA VAL A 63 -4.74 -10.18 -0.38
C VAL A 63 -6.12 -10.38 -0.99
N PRO A 64 -6.88 -11.46 -0.69
CA PRO A 64 -8.28 -11.53 -1.06
C PRO A 64 -9.07 -10.38 -0.42
N GLY A 65 -10.07 -9.83 -1.12
CA GLY A 65 -10.89 -8.73 -0.58
C GLY A 65 -11.61 -9.10 0.73
N ALA A 66 -12.02 -10.36 0.86
CA ALA A 66 -12.62 -10.89 2.09
C ALA A 66 -11.69 -10.83 3.31
N ASP A 67 -10.38 -10.81 3.09
CA ASP A 67 -9.35 -10.79 4.14
C ASP A 67 -8.67 -9.41 4.25
N ASN A 68 -9.16 -8.42 3.49
CA ASN A 68 -8.63 -7.06 3.54
C ASN A 68 -9.32 -6.25 4.63
N LEU A 69 -8.77 -6.27 5.84
CA LEU A 69 -9.30 -5.54 7.02
C LEU A 69 -9.55 -4.03 6.77
N ALA A 70 -8.88 -3.43 5.79
CA ALA A 70 -9.13 -2.04 5.38
C ALA A 70 -10.56 -1.81 4.85
N ASP A 71 -11.26 -2.86 4.43
CA ASP A 71 -12.62 -2.80 3.93
C ASP A 71 -13.61 -2.37 5.02
N VAL A 72 -13.44 -2.81 6.27
CA VAL A 72 -14.23 -2.35 7.44
C VAL A 72 -14.25 -0.83 7.55
N PHE A 73 -13.14 -0.18 7.22
CA PHE A 73 -12.98 1.27 7.34
C PHE A 73 -13.39 2.05 6.09
N THR A 74 -13.53 1.39 4.94
CA THR A 74 -13.69 2.07 3.64
C THR A 74 -14.97 1.71 2.89
N LYS A 75 -15.61 0.59 3.24
CA LYS A 75 -16.81 0.07 2.58
C LYS A 75 -17.97 -0.01 3.59
N ALA A 76 -19.18 0.16 3.08
CA ALA A 76 -20.40 -0.15 3.83
C ALA A 76 -20.65 -1.67 3.77
N LEU A 77 -19.95 -2.43 4.62
CA LEU A 77 -20.08 -3.88 4.68
C LEU A 77 -21.45 -4.28 5.26
N GLY A 78 -21.98 -5.42 4.79
CA GLY A 78 -23.17 -6.03 5.41
C GLY A 78 -22.83 -6.56 6.81
N PRO A 79 -23.83 -6.75 7.70
CA PRO A 79 -23.58 -7.09 9.11
C PRO A 79 -22.71 -8.34 9.32
N ALA A 80 -22.93 -9.40 8.53
CA ALA A 80 -22.16 -10.64 8.64
C ALA A 80 -20.69 -10.48 8.21
N GLU A 81 -20.45 -9.69 7.15
CA GLU A 81 -19.11 -9.42 6.63
C GLU A 81 -18.33 -8.50 7.57
N PHE A 82 -19.01 -7.50 8.12
CA PHE A 82 -18.45 -6.59 9.12
C PHE A 82 -18.05 -7.34 10.40
N GLU A 83 -18.91 -8.21 10.93
CA GLU A 83 -18.59 -8.95 12.15
C GLU A 83 -17.42 -9.90 11.92
N ARG A 84 -17.40 -10.62 10.78
CA ARG A 84 -16.26 -11.50 10.45
C ARG A 84 -14.93 -10.73 10.45
N GLN A 85 -14.85 -9.62 9.71
CA GLN A 85 -13.62 -8.84 9.62
C GLN A 85 -13.28 -8.05 10.90
N ARG A 86 -14.22 -7.93 11.84
CA ARG A 86 -14.00 -7.29 13.15
C ARG A 86 -13.44 -8.26 14.19
N GLU A 87 -13.75 -9.54 14.06
CA GLU A 87 -13.30 -10.60 14.97
C GLU A 87 -11.90 -11.14 14.62
N ASP A 88 -11.43 -10.92 13.40
CA ASP A 88 -10.07 -11.22 12.91
C ASP A 88 -9.00 -10.24 13.43
#